data_AF-A0A7Y1X5E9-F1
#
_entry.id   AF-A0A7Y1X5E9-F1
#
_cell.length_a   1.000
_cell.length_b   1.000
_cell.length_c   1.000
_cell.angle_alpha   90.00
_cell.angle_beta   90.00
_cell.angle_gamma   90.00
#
_symmetry.space_group_name_H-M   'P 1'
#
loop_
_entity.id
_entity.type
_entity.pdbx_description
1 polymer ?
#
loop_
_entity_poly.entity_id
_entity_poly.type
_entity_poly.pdbx_seq_one_letter_code
_entity_poly.pdbx_strand_id
1 'polypeptide(L)'
;MSARPKIRLSRLRDIGWTHWNPIGLLEPGQNWEDISNADKYDGYLILVAGMVRNDIAEEEAIEYLMTIESEHMGLGRRSREAAEATIIAIQADDQLWNNG
;
A
#
# COMPACT_ATOMS: atom_id res chain seq x y z
N MET A 1 15.35 21.75 -13.47
CA MET A 1 14.70 20.41 -13.48
C MET A 1 14.18 20.18 -12.08
N SER A 2 12.85 20.09 -11.90
CA SER A 2 12.29 19.76 -10.58
C SER A 2 12.66 18.32 -10.25
N ALA A 3 13.30 18.08 -9.10
CA ALA A 3 13.55 16.72 -8.63
C ALA A 3 12.19 16.01 -8.50
N ARG A 4 12.06 14.78 -8.98
CA ARG A 4 10.84 13.99 -8.76
C ARG A 4 10.79 13.63 -7.26
N PRO A 5 9.72 13.99 -6.53
CA PRO A 5 9.58 13.60 -5.13
C PRO A 5 9.77 12.09 -4.95
N LYS A 6 10.57 11.70 -3.95
CA LYS A 6 10.84 10.30 -3.61
C LYS A 6 9.80 9.81 -2.60
N ILE A 7 9.32 8.58 -2.75
CA ILE A 7 8.41 7.98 -1.77
C ILE A 7 9.16 7.66 -0.47
N ARG A 8 8.53 7.92 0.68
CA ARG A 8 9.02 7.48 1.99
C ARG A 8 8.52 6.07 2.26
N LEU A 9 9.40 5.09 2.06
CA LEU A 9 9.03 3.68 2.16
C LEU A 9 8.51 3.28 3.56
N SER A 10 9.05 3.84 4.64
CA SER A 10 8.54 3.58 6.00
C SER A 10 7.10 4.02 6.18
N ARG A 11 6.73 5.22 5.71
CA ARG A 11 5.34 5.71 5.73
C ARG A 11 4.41 4.83 4.90
N LEU A 12 4.88 4.41 3.73
CA LEU A 12 4.11 3.52 2.88
C LEU A 12 3.88 2.15 3.54
N ARG A 13 4.88 1.64 4.25
CA ARG A 13 4.76 0.41 5.05
C ARG A 13 3.78 0.60 6.20
N ASP A 14 3.84 1.70 6.93
CA ASP A 14 2.86 2.00 7.99
C ASP A 14 1.43 1.90 7.44
N ILE A 15 1.17 2.51 6.28
CA ILE A 15 -0.14 2.44 5.61
C ILE A 15 -0.48 1.00 5.21
N GLY A 16 0.39 0.32 4.47
CA GLY A 16 0.10 -1.01 3.94
C GLY A 16 -0.09 -2.08 5.01
N TRP A 17 0.73 -2.06 6.07
CA TRP A 17 0.60 -3.00 7.18
C TRP A 17 -0.60 -2.70 8.08
N THR A 18 -1.07 -1.45 8.14
CA THR A 18 -2.27 -1.06 8.90
C THR A 18 -3.56 -1.38 8.16
N HIS A 19 -3.65 -1.06 6.86
CA HIS A 19 -4.92 -1.08 6.12
C HIS A 19 -5.08 -2.27 5.20
N TRP A 20 -4.00 -2.74 4.58
CA TRP A 20 -4.09 -3.75 3.53
C TRP A 20 -3.84 -5.16 4.09
N ASN A 21 -2.67 -5.38 4.70
CA ASN A 21 -2.16 -6.65 5.28
C ASN A 21 -3.00 -7.91 4.98
N PRO A 22 -3.12 -8.33 3.71
CA PRO A 22 -4.18 -9.28 3.33
C PRO A 22 -3.89 -10.71 3.82
N ILE A 23 -2.62 -11.00 4.12
CA ILE A 23 -2.16 -12.30 4.64
C ILE A 23 -2.27 -12.35 6.17
N GLY A 24 -2.31 -11.20 6.86
CA GLY A 24 -2.42 -11.14 8.31
C GLY A 24 -1.18 -11.67 9.03
N LEU A 25 0.02 -11.19 8.65
CA LEU A 25 1.28 -11.70 9.21
C LEU A 25 1.68 -11.07 10.55
N LEU A 26 0.98 -10.04 11.01
CA LEU A 26 1.27 -9.36 12.27
C LEU A 26 0.37 -9.92 13.38
N GLU A 27 0.98 -10.31 14.49
CA GLU A 27 0.23 -10.59 15.71
C GLU A 27 -0.30 -9.29 16.35
N PRO A 28 -1.35 -9.36 17.20
CA PRO A 28 -1.85 -8.19 17.91
C PRO A 28 -0.74 -7.46 18.68
N GLY A 29 -0.50 -6.18 18.35
CA GLY A 29 0.52 -5.35 18.99
C GLY A 29 1.91 -5.44 18.36
N GLN A 30 2.09 -6.25 17.31
CA GLN A 30 3.34 -6.35 16.56
C GLN A 30 3.41 -5.29 15.45
N ASN A 31 4.60 -4.71 15.25
CA ASN A 31 4.87 -3.81 14.14
C ASN A 31 5.53 -4.54 12.97
N TRP A 32 5.46 -3.95 11.78
CA TRP A 32 6.15 -4.49 10.60
C TRP A 32 7.68 -4.53 10.77
N GLU A 33 8.24 -3.70 11.64
CA GLU A 33 9.67 -3.71 12.00
C GLU A 33 10.09 -4.99 12.75
N ASP A 34 9.13 -5.69 13.35
CA ASP A 34 9.38 -6.88 14.18
C ASP A 34 9.40 -8.19 13.37
N ILE A 35 9.17 -8.14 12.05
CA ILE A 35 9.13 -9.33 11.18
C ILE A 35 10.24 -9.31 10.12
N SER A 36 10.73 -10.49 9.75
CA SER A 36 11.79 -10.64 8.74
C SER A 36 11.36 -10.25 7.32
N ASN A 37 10.05 -10.18 7.06
CA ASN A 37 9.47 -9.98 5.73
C ASN A 37 8.72 -8.65 5.65
N ALA A 38 9.25 -7.61 6.30
CA ALA A 38 8.68 -6.25 6.32
C ALA A 38 8.46 -5.66 4.92
N ASP A 39 9.24 -6.09 3.94
CA ASP A 39 9.26 -5.65 2.55
C ASP A 39 8.27 -6.40 1.65
N LYS A 40 7.57 -7.41 2.18
CA LYS A 40 6.69 -8.31 1.41
C LYS A 40 5.66 -7.58 0.54
N TYR A 41 5.22 -6.41 0.97
CA TYR A 41 4.20 -5.62 0.27
C TYR A 41 4.76 -4.42 -0.50
N ASP A 42 6.06 -4.12 -0.38
CA ASP A 42 6.65 -2.88 -0.89
C ASP A 42 6.39 -2.69 -2.39
N GLY A 43 6.59 -3.73 -3.19
CA GLY A 43 6.43 -3.64 -4.65
C GLY A 43 5.02 -3.23 -5.07
N TYR A 44 4.00 -3.84 -4.46
CA TYR A 44 2.60 -3.54 -4.77
C TYR A 44 2.21 -2.15 -4.25
N LEU A 45 2.64 -1.81 -3.04
CA LEU A 45 2.36 -0.53 -2.42
C LEU A 45 3.03 0.63 -3.17
N ILE A 46 4.27 0.44 -3.65
CA ILE A 46 4.98 1.44 -4.47
C ILE A 46 4.23 1.67 -5.77
N LEU A 47 3.75 0.60 -6.42
CA LEU A 47 3.02 0.71 -7.67
C LEU A 47 1.70 1.45 -7.47
N VAL A 48 0.90 1.06 -6.48
CA VAL A 48 -0.40 1.70 -6.24
C VAL A 48 -0.27 3.15 -5.76
N ALA A 49 0.74 3.47 -4.93
CA ALA A 49 1.05 4.85 -4.58
C ALA A 49 1.46 5.67 -5.81
N GLY A 50 2.20 5.05 -6.74
CA GLY A 50 2.50 5.62 -8.04
C GLY A 50 1.24 5.89 -8.87
N MET A 51 0.28 4.98 -8.91
CA MET A 51 -1.01 5.18 -9.60
C MET A 51 -1.76 6.38 -9.02
N VAL A 52 -1.96 6.40 -7.69
CA VAL A 52 -2.64 7.50 -6.98
C VAL A 52 -1.99 8.84 -7.27
N ARG A 53 -0.66 8.91 -7.26
CA ARG A 53 0.07 10.15 -7.51
C ARG A 53 -0.05 10.66 -8.95
N ASN A 54 -0.25 9.76 -9.92
CA ASN A 54 -0.40 10.14 -11.32
C ASN A 54 -1.88 10.34 -11.69
N ASP A 55 -2.76 10.55 -10.71
CA ASP A 55 -4.19 10.77 -10.89
C ASP A 55 -4.89 9.65 -11.67
N ILE A 56 -4.37 8.41 -11.57
CA ILE A 56 -5.08 7.23 -12.05
C ILE A 56 -6.37 7.10 -11.23
N ALA A 57 -7.45 6.66 -11.89
CA ALA A 57 -8.75 6.54 -11.26
C ALA A 57 -8.67 5.67 -9.99
N GLU A 58 -9.31 6.14 -8.91
CA GLU A 58 -9.34 5.46 -7.62
C GLU A 58 -9.80 4.00 -7.76
N GLU A 59 -10.81 3.78 -8.60
CA GLU A 59 -11.33 2.45 -8.95
C GLU A 59 -10.24 1.51 -9.49
N GLU A 60 -9.38 2.00 -10.39
CA GLU A 60 -8.30 1.20 -10.98
C GLU A 60 -7.23 0.86 -9.94
N ALA A 61 -6.94 1.79 -9.02
CA ALA A 61 -6.00 1.56 -7.92
C ALA A 61 -6.53 0.54 -6.90
N ILE A 62 -7.83 0.58 -6.60
CA ILE A 62 -8.52 -0.41 -5.76
C ILE A 62 -8.51 -1.78 -6.45
N GLU A 63 -8.90 -1.83 -7.73
CA GLU A 63 -8.94 -3.07 -8.51
C GLU A 63 -7.55 -3.71 -8.61
N TYR A 64 -6.50 -2.91 -8.72
CA TYR A 64 -5.12 -3.39 -8.67
C TYR A 64 -4.82 -4.16 -7.38
N LEU A 65 -5.11 -3.59 -6.20
CA LEU A 65 -4.85 -4.28 -4.92
C LEU A 65 -5.69 -5.55 -4.78
N MET A 66 -6.97 -5.51 -5.17
CA MET A 66 -7.83 -6.68 -5.16
C MET A 66 -7.30 -7.79 -6.07
N THR A 67 -6.78 -7.43 -7.24
CA THR A 67 -6.17 -8.37 -8.19
C THR A 67 -4.92 -9.02 -7.59
N ILE A 68 -4.08 -8.25 -6.91
CA ILE A 68 -2.91 -8.80 -6.21
C ILE A 68 -3.33 -9.81 -5.14
N GLU A 69 -4.34 -9.50 -4.34
CA GLU A 69 -4.86 -10.41 -3.32
C GLU A 69 -5.38 -11.72 -3.94
N SER A 70 -6.23 -11.63 -4.96
CA SER A 70 -6.92 -12.80 -5.51
C SER A 70 -6.04 -13.63 -6.43
N GLU A 71 -5.29 -12.99 -7.33
CA GLU A 71 -4.56 -13.67 -8.39
C GLU A 71 -3.11 -13.95 -8.00
N HIS A 72 -2.42 -12.95 -7.45
CA HIS A 72 -1.00 -13.09 -7.15
C HIS A 72 -0.75 -13.80 -5.82
N MET A 73 -1.53 -13.48 -4.80
CA MET A 73 -1.44 -14.12 -3.48
C MET A 73 -2.34 -15.34 -3.34
N GLY A 74 -3.26 -15.57 -4.28
CA GLY A 74 -4.14 -16.74 -4.28
C GLY A 74 -5.16 -16.75 -3.13
N LEU A 75 -5.50 -15.60 -2.57
CA LEU A 75 -6.37 -15.49 -1.38
C LEU A 75 -7.86 -15.54 -1.71
N GLY A 76 -8.23 -15.68 -2.98
CA GLY A 76 -9.61 -15.60 -3.46
C GLY A 76 -10.16 -14.18 -3.34
N ARG A 77 -11.48 -14.02 -3.49
CA ARG A 77 -12.12 -12.71 -3.40
C ARG A 77 -12.15 -12.25 -1.94
N ARG A 78 -11.40 -11.19 -1.63
CA ARG A 78 -11.43 -10.50 -0.34
C ARG A 78 -12.34 -9.28 -0.42
N SER A 79 -12.60 -8.69 0.74
CA SER A 79 -13.46 -7.51 0.80
C SER A 79 -12.70 -6.28 0.32
N ARG A 80 -13.43 -5.40 -0.34
CA ARG A 80 -12.89 -4.23 -1.03
C ARG A 80 -12.47 -3.13 -0.07
N GLU A 81 -13.02 -3.15 1.14
CA GLU A 81 -12.82 -2.12 2.16
C GLU A 81 -11.33 -1.96 2.56
N ALA A 82 -10.54 -3.04 2.57
CA ALA A 82 -9.11 -2.95 2.88
C ALA A 82 -8.32 -2.23 1.78
N ALA A 83 -8.62 -2.51 0.51
CA ALA A 83 -8.03 -1.80 -0.63
C ALA A 83 -8.44 -0.32 -0.63
N GLU A 84 -9.72 -0.01 -0.45
CA GLU A 84 -10.24 1.36 -0.34
C GLU A 84 -9.57 2.14 0.79
N ALA A 85 -9.51 1.58 1.99
CA ALA A 85 -8.86 2.22 3.14
C ALA A 85 -7.37 2.50 2.87
N THR A 86 -6.69 1.61 2.15
CA THR A 86 -5.29 1.79 1.75
C THR A 86 -5.15 2.95 0.76
N ILE A 87 -6.02 3.05 -0.25
CA ILE A 87 -5.97 4.16 -1.21
C ILE A 87 -6.25 5.49 -0.54
N ILE A 88 -7.29 5.57 0.30
CA ILE A 88 -7.63 6.77 1.07
C ILE A 88 -6.44 7.21 1.95
N ALA A 89 -5.78 6.26 2.62
CA ALA A 89 -4.62 6.56 3.45
C ALA A 89 -3.43 7.08 2.64
N ILE A 90 -3.17 6.54 1.44
CA ILE A 90 -2.11 7.06 0.55
C ILE A 90 -2.45 8.47 0.06
N GLN A 91 -3.71 8.73 -0.32
CA GLN A 91 -4.16 10.04 -0.78
C GLN A 91 -4.07 11.11 0.32
N ALA A 92 -4.40 10.73 1.57
CA ALA A 92 -4.43 11.64 2.71
C ALA A 92 -3.05 11.90 3.34
N ASP A 93 -2.03 11.09 3.04
CA ASP A 93 -0.70 11.22 3.63
C ASP A 93 0.16 12.25 2.87
N ASP A 94 0.07 13.49 3.34
CA ASP A 94 0.87 14.64 2.93
C ASP A 94 2.36 14.53 3.27
N GLN A 95 2.73 13.53 4.05
CA GLN A 95 4.11 13.18 4.37
C GLN A 95 4.69 12.07 3.50
N LEU A 96 3.90 11.36 2.68
CA LEU A 96 4.32 10.18 1.93
C LEU A 96 5.42 10.48 0.91
N TRP A 97 5.41 11.68 0.35
CA TRP A 97 6.34 12.10 -0.69
C TRP A 97 7.35 13.11 -0.14
N ASN A 98 8.63 12.78 -0.23
CA ASN A 98 9.71 13.72 0.05
C ASN A 98 9.82 14.70 -1.11
N ASN A 99 9.40 15.95 -0.88
CA ASN A 99 9.75 17.08 -1.73
C ASN A 99 11.25 17.32 -1.55
N GLY A 100 12.04 16.94 -2.56
CA GLY A 100 13.50 17.04 -2.52
C GLY A 100 14.02 18.46 -2.39
#